data_AF-A0A853EKA5-F1
#
_entry.id   AF-A0A853EKA5-F1
#
_cell.length_a   1.000
_cell.length_b   1.000
_cell.length_c   1.000
_cell.angle_alpha   90.00
_cell.angle_beta   90.00
_cell.angle_gamma   90.00
#
_symmetry.space_group_name_H-M   'P 1'
#
loop_
_entity.id
_entity.type
_entity.pdbx_description
1 polymer ?
#
loop_
_entity_poly.entity_id
_entity_poly.type
_entity_poly.pdbx_seq_one_letter_code
_entity_poly.pdbx_strand_id
1 'polypeptide(L)'
;MTGIDSESESYRRFMAHLKFFSERLSQKRASRSSDVGRMLPGSRVGCMSFSYYNSRTVTADGSAQKSSGGNLFSSVKHPYLPQGEWGWAIDPIGFRITLNEIQARYGKPMFVVENGLGATDRLVSASSGEMRKRYGLIHVACDDQGRGTMEWRRKRSFHWYRELIASNGADLGA
;
A
#
# COMPACT_ATOMS: atom_id res chain seq x y z
N MET A 1 -23.92 -32.91 -0.18
CA MET A 1 -22.49 -32.54 -0.33
C MET A 1 -22.43 -31.21 -1.06
N THR A 2 -22.46 -30.11 -0.32
CA THR A 2 -22.49 -28.75 -0.88
C THR A 2 -21.60 -27.86 -0.03
N GLY A 3 -20.64 -27.17 -0.66
CA GLY A 3 -19.85 -26.13 0.00
C GLY A 3 -18.40 -26.11 -0.46
N ILE A 4 -18.15 -25.65 -1.68
CA ILE A 4 -16.84 -25.10 -2.06
C ILE A 4 -17.07 -23.65 -2.46
N ASP A 5 -16.77 -22.76 -1.50
CA ASP A 5 -16.07 -21.49 -1.62
C ASP A 5 -16.49 -20.49 -2.71
N SER A 6 -17.39 -19.57 -2.36
CA SER A 6 -17.60 -18.30 -3.07
C SER A 6 -16.34 -17.41 -3.12
N GLU A 7 -15.40 -17.60 -2.19
CA GLU A 7 -14.09 -16.95 -2.21
C GLU A 7 -13.15 -17.56 -3.26
N SER A 8 -13.26 -18.87 -3.53
CA SER A 8 -12.50 -19.52 -4.60
C SER A 8 -12.94 -19.02 -5.99
N GLU A 9 -14.21 -18.70 -6.16
CA GLU A 9 -14.77 -18.13 -7.39
C GLU A 9 -14.25 -16.70 -7.62
N SER A 10 -14.22 -15.87 -6.59
CA SER A 10 -13.72 -14.48 -6.69
C SER A 10 -12.21 -14.44 -6.96
N TYR A 11 -11.45 -15.32 -6.30
CA TYR A 11 -10.01 -15.45 -6.54
C TYR A 11 -9.70 -16.04 -7.92
N ARG A 12 -10.48 -17.03 -8.38
CA ARG A 12 -10.38 -17.57 -9.75
C ARG A 12 -10.72 -16.51 -10.80
N ARG A 13 -11.72 -15.65 -10.56
CA ARG A 13 -12.05 -14.52 -11.44
C ARG A 13 -10.95 -13.48 -11.49
N PHE A 14 -10.35 -13.15 -10.34
CA PHE A 14 -9.20 -12.26 -10.27
C PHE A 14 -7.99 -12.84 -11.02
N MET A 15 -7.68 -14.12 -10.80
CA MET A 15 -6.59 -14.83 -11.50
C MET A 15 -6.87 -14.99 -13.00
N ALA A 16 -8.13 -15.20 -13.41
CA ALA A 16 -8.52 -15.21 -14.81
C ALA A 16 -8.33 -13.83 -15.45
N HIS A 17 -8.62 -12.74 -14.74
CA HIS A 17 -8.32 -11.39 -15.22
C HIS A 17 -6.82 -11.14 -15.35
N LEU A 18 -6.01 -11.55 -14.38
CA LEU A 18 -4.55 -11.46 -14.46
C LEU A 18 -3.99 -12.26 -15.63
N LYS A 19 -4.49 -13.47 -15.86
CA LYS A 19 -4.12 -14.30 -17.00
C LYS A 19 -4.51 -13.64 -18.33
N PHE A 20 -5.74 -13.14 -18.44
CA PHE A 20 -6.21 -12.37 -19.59
C PHE A 20 -5.31 -11.16 -19.88
N PHE A 21 -4.93 -10.38 -18.86
CA PHE A 21 -4.01 -9.26 -19.03
C PHE A 21 -2.59 -9.72 -19.43
N SER A 22 -2.07 -10.80 -18.84
CA SER A 22 -0.76 -11.37 -19.16
C SER A 22 -0.69 -11.88 -20.61
N GLU A 23 -1.72 -12.58 -21.08
CA GLU A 23 -1.83 -13.07 -22.45
C GLU A 23 -1.91 -11.91 -23.44
N ARG A 24 -2.60 -10.82 -23.09
CA ARG A 24 -2.69 -9.62 -23.93
C ARG A 24 -1.41 -8.78 -23.94
N LEU A 25 -0.69 -8.72 -22.82
CA LEU A 25 0.66 -8.15 -22.74
C LEU A 25 1.65 -8.98 -23.59
N SER A 26 1.47 -10.29 -23.63
CA SER A 26 2.26 -11.21 -24.45
C SER A 26 1.95 -11.06 -25.94
N GLN A 27 0.68 -10.84 -26.31
CA GLN A 27 0.29 -10.54 -27.70
C GLN A 27 0.76 -9.16 -28.18
N LYS A 28 0.87 -8.16 -27.29
CA LYS A 28 1.51 -6.87 -27.62
C LYS A 28 3.04 -6.94 -27.68
N ARG A 29 3.65 -8.08 -27.36
CA ARG A 29 5.10 -8.31 -27.49
C ARG A 29 5.50 -8.82 -28.89
N ALA A 30 4.57 -8.80 -29.85
CA ALA A 30 4.81 -9.09 -31.26
C ALA A 30 4.86 -7.80 -32.11
N SER A 31 5.68 -6.84 -31.71
CA SER A 31 6.39 -5.91 -32.59
C SER A 31 7.27 -5.06 -31.69
N ARG A 32 8.51 -5.49 -31.49
CA ARG A 32 9.55 -4.62 -30.92
C ARG A 32 9.96 -3.66 -32.04
N SER A 33 9.04 -2.76 -32.43
CA SER A 33 9.40 -1.64 -33.28
C SER A 33 10.40 -0.78 -32.52
N SER A 34 11.33 -0.20 -33.24
CA SER A 34 12.36 0.73 -32.78
C SER A 34 11.82 2.02 -32.13
N ASP A 35 10.57 2.05 -31.67
CA ASP A 35 9.82 3.24 -31.22
C ASP A 35 9.88 3.49 -29.71
N VAL A 36 10.90 2.99 -29.01
CA VAL A 36 11.14 3.40 -27.60
C VAL A 36 11.46 4.92 -27.51
N GLY A 37 11.74 5.58 -28.63
CA GLY A 37 12.04 7.01 -28.73
C GLY A 37 10.87 7.94 -29.06
N ARG A 38 9.66 7.44 -29.40
CA ARG A 38 8.56 8.33 -29.83
C ARG A 38 7.38 8.26 -28.86
N MET A 39 7.49 9.04 -27.77
CA MET A 39 6.29 9.43 -27.01
C MET A 39 5.30 10.06 -27.99
N LEU A 40 4.11 9.47 -28.11
CA LEU A 40 3.06 10.04 -28.94
C LEU A 40 2.73 11.44 -28.41
N PRO A 41 2.74 12.48 -29.25
CA PRO A 41 2.29 13.80 -28.84
C PRO A 41 0.88 13.69 -28.25
N GLY A 42 0.73 13.99 -26.95
CA GLY A 42 -0.54 13.89 -26.23
C GLY A 42 -0.68 12.71 -25.26
N SER A 43 0.24 11.74 -25.22
CA SER A 43 0.14 10.58 -24.29
C SER A 43 0.62 10.87 -22.86
N ARG A 44 0.51 12.12 -22.39
CA ARG A 44 0.97 12.51 -21.05
C ARG A 44 -0.13 12.22 -20.02
N VAL A 45 0.24 11.62 -18.90
CA VAL A 45 -0.69 11.41 -17.77
C VAL A 45 -1.19 12.76 -17.22
N GLY A 46 -2.46 12.80 -16.83
CA GLY A 46 -3.12 14.00 -16.29
C GLY A 46 -2.75 14.30 -14.84
N CYS A 47 -2.42 13.27 -14.05
CA CYS A 47 -1.95 13.39 -12.67
C CYS A 47 -0.88 12.34 -12.37
N MET A 48 -0.19 12.52 -11.25
CA MET A 48 0.74 11.55 -10.67
C MET A 48 0.08 10.88 -9.46
N SER A 49 -0.26 9.61 -9.58
CA SER A 49 -0.70 8.79 -8.45
C SER A 49 0.48 8.10 -7.78
N PHE A 50 0.55 8.09 -6.45
CA PHE A 50 1.62 7.38 -5.76
C PHE A 50 1.17 6.79 -4.41
N SER A 51 1.91 5.78 -3.96
CA SER A 51 1.82 5.20 -2.64
C SER A 51 2.98 5.71 -1.79
N TYR A 52 2.72 5.96 -0.50
CA TYR A 52 3.76 6.37 0.44
C TYR A 52 3.55 5.68 1.80
N TYR A 53 4.62 5.11 2.32
CA TYR A 53 4.63 4.47 3.64
C TYR A 53 5.76 4.94 4.53
N ASN A 54 6.97 5.08 3.98
CA ASN A 54 8.13 5.56 4.72
C ASN A 54 9.21 6.13 3.78
N SER A 55 10.11 6.91 4.36
CA SER A 55 11.38 7.28 3.72
C SER A 55 12.41 6.17 3.88
N ARG A 56 13.50 6.28 3.11
CA ARG A 56 14.65 5.38 3.19
C ARG A 56 15.91 6.19 3.44
N THR A 57 16.76 5.67 4.32
CA THR A 57 18.14 6.14 4.48
C THR A 57 19.09 5.15 3.81
N VAL A 58 20.04 5.67 3.05
CA VAL A 58 21.09 4.90 2.37
C VAL A 58 22.46 5.44 2.77
N THR A 59 23.50 4.61 2.64
CA THR A 59 24.90 4.98 2.91
C THR A 59 25.80 4.46 1.80
N ALA A 60 26.87 5.20 1.52
CA ALA A 60 27.85 4.87 0.48
C ALA A 60 28.97 3.95 0.98
N ASP A 61 29.20 3.87 2.29
CA ASP A 61 30.30 3.13 2.93
C ASP A 61 30.09 1.61 3.00
N GLY A 62 28.97 1.11 2.45
CA GLY A 62 28.64 -0.31 2.47
C GLY A 62 28.18 -0.83 3.84
N SER A 63 28.02 0.03 4.86
CA SER A 63 27.46 -0.37 6.16
C SER A 63 25.95 -0.64 6.13
N ALA A 64 25.32 -0.44 4.96
CA ALA A 64 23.91 -0.72 4.72
C ALA A 64 23.60 -2.21 4.93
N GLN A 65 22.90 -2.52 6.02
CA GLN A 65 22.38 -3.87 6.24
C GLN A 65 21.27 -4.16 5.22
N LYS A 66 21.23 -5.39 4.69
CA LYS A 66 20.04 -5.89 4.01
C LYS A 66 18.93 -5.96 5.05
N SER A 67 17.92 -5.10 4.95
CA SER A 67 16.75 -5.20 5.81
C SER A 67 16.06 -6.54 5.51
N SER A 68 15.88 -7.38 6.54
CA SER A 68 15.17 -8.65 6.42
C SER A 68 13.71 -8.38 6.04
N GLY A 69 13.29 -8.92 4.89
CA GLY A 69 11.90 -8.94 4.42
C GLY A 69 11.57 -7.92 3.33
N GLY A 70 11.42 -8.40 2.10
CA GLY A 70 10.65 -7.75 1.02
C GLY A 70 11.28 -6.54 0.28
N ASN A 71 12.29 -5.87 0.84
CA ASN A 71 12.88 -4.70 0.20
C ASN A 71 14.03 -5.06 -0.76
N LEU A 72 13.91 -4.59 -2.02
CA LEU A 72 14.90 -4.82 -3.08
C LEU A 72 16.24 -4.11 -2.85
N PHE A 73 16.30 -3.13 -1.93
CA PHE A 73 17.47 -2.27 -1.71
C PHE A 73 17.93 -2.28 -0.25
N SER A 74 19.24 -2.28 -0.05
CA SER A 74 19.87 -2.11 1.26
C SER A 74 19.58 -0.72 1.84
N SER A 75 19.26 -0.68 3.13
CA SER A 75 18.85 0.55 3.82
C SER A 75 19.47 0.58 5.21
N VAL A 76 19.81 1.76 5.72
CA VAL A 76 20.24 1.93 7.11
C VAL A 76 19.10 2.47 7.97
N LYS A 77 19.11 2.13 9.27
CA LYS A 77 18.11 2.62 10.21
C LYS A 77 18.33 4.12 10.45
N HIS A 78 17.27 4.92 10.26
CA HIS A 78 17.29 6.33 10.60
C HIS A 78 17.23 6.50 12.13
N PRO A 79 18.19 7.21 12.77
CA PRO A 79 18.28 7.29 14.23
C PRO A 79 17.13 8.08 14.88
N TYR A 80 16.55 9.03 14.14
CA TYR A 80 15.53 9.95 14.68
C TYR A 80 14.08 9.59 14.34
N LEU A 81 13.85 8.58 13.48
CA LEU A 81 12.49 8.23 13.07
C LEU A 81 11.94 7.11 13.95
N PRO A 82 10.73 7.29 14.54
CA PRO A 82 10.07 6.22 15.24
C PRO A 82 9.73 5.08 14.27
N GLN A 83 9.69 3.86 14.77
CA GLN A 83 9.31 2.67 14.00
C GLN A 83 7.99 2.11 14.52
N GLY A 84 7.11 1.68 13.61
CA GLY A 84 5.91 0.93 13.96
C GLY A 84 6.25 -0.47 14.47
N GLU A 85 5.22 -1.19 14.93
CA GLU A 85 5.32 -2.57 15.45
C GLU A 85 6.01 -3.54 14.47
N TRP A 86 5.91 -3.25 13.16
CA TRP A 86 6.51 -4.06 12.09
C TRP A 86 7.86 -3.51 11.59
N GLY A 87 8.53 -2.64 12.35
CA GLY A 87 9.85 -2.10 12.05
C GLY A 87 9.91 -1.05 10.93
N TRP A 88 8.76 -0.65 10.38
CA TRP A 88 8.68 0.39 9.35
C TRP A 88 8.79 1.77 10.00
N ALA A 89 9.68 2.62 9.49
CA ALA A 89 9.78 4.00 9.95
C ALA A 89 8.47 4.76 9.71
N ILE A 90 8.08 5.60 10.66
CA ILE A 90 6.93 6.50 10.56
C ILE A 90 7.48 7.89 10.27
N ASP A 91 7.28 8.37 9.04
CA ASP A 91 7.90 9.61 8.57
C ASP A 91 6.89 10.54 7.85
N PRO A 92 6.11 11.34 8.60
CA PRO A 92 5.19 12.31 8.00
C PRO A 92 5.92 13.48 7.32
N ILE A 93 7.18 13.77 7.70
CA ILE A 93 7.96 14.86 7.09
C ILE A 93 8.51 14.40 5.73
N GLY A 94 8.99 13.16 5.65
CA GLY A 94 9.39 12.54 4.39
C GLY A 94 8.27 12.54 3.36
N PHE A 95 7.01 12.34 3.78
CA PHE A 95 5.85 12.47 2.89
C PHE A 95 5.75 13.86 2.27
N ARG A 96 5.89 14.93 3.06
CA ARG A 96 5.91 16.31 2.56
C ARG A 96 7.08 16.57 1.62
N ILE A 97 8.27 16.03 1.92
CA ILE A 97 9.45 16.15 1.04
C ILE A 97 9.16 15.49 -0.31
N THR A 98 8.61 14.27 -0.32
CA THR A 98 8.24 13.57 -1.55
C THR A 98 7.23 14.35 -2.39
N LEU A 99 6.21 14.94 -1.77
CA LEU A 99 5.25 15.82 -2.46
C LEU A 99 5.95 17.00 -3.14
N ASN A 100 6.86 17.67 -2.42
CA ASN A 100 7.61 18.80 -2.97
C ASN A 100 8.51 18.39 -4.13
N GLU A 101 9.20 17.24 -4.03
CA GLU A 101 10.07 16.74 -5.10
C GLU A 101 9.29 16.37 -6.36
N ILE A 102 8.16 15.67 -6.23
CA ILE A 102 7.30 15.31 -7.36
C ILE A 102 6.75 16.58 -8.02
N GLN A 103 6.28 17.53 -7.21
CA GLN A 103 5.76 18.81 -7.72
C GLN A 103 6.84 19.62 -8.43
N ALA A 104 8.03 19.77 -7.83
CA ALA A 104 9.14 20.51 -8.43
C ALA A 104 9.62 19.87 -9.74
N ARG A 105 9.59 18.53 -9.82
CA ARG A 105 10.07 17.79 -10.99
C ARG A 105 9.07 17.75 -12.15
N TYR A 106 7.79 17.60 -11.86
CA TYR A 106 6.78 17.32 -12.88
C TYR A 106 5.72 18.40 -13.03
N GLY A 107 5.50 19.24 -12.01
CA GLY A 107 4.48 20.30 -12.04
C GLY A 107 3.06 19.79 -12.30
N LYS A 108 2.80 18.49 -12.04
CA LYS A 108 1.53 17.83 -12.32
C LYS A 108 0.68 17.69 -11.06
N PRO A 109 -0.66 17.74 -11.17
CA PRO A 109 -1.54 17.38 -10.08
C PRO A 109 -1.18 16.01 -9.50
N MET A 110 -1.29 15.86 -8.18
CA MET A 110 -0.91 14.66 -7.45
C MET A 110 -2.13 14.03 -6.79
N PHE A 111 -2.14 12.71 -6.67
CA PHE A 111 -3.17 11.96 -5.96
C PHE A 111 -2.55 10.83 -5.13
N VAL A 112 -2.81 10.83 -3.82
CA VAL A 112 -2.33 9.76 -2.94
C VAL A 112 -3.30 8.59 -3.03
N VAL A 113 -2.88 7.48 -3.64
CA VAL A 113 -3.74 6.31 -3.82
C VAL A 113 -3.58 5.28 -2.71
N GLU A 114 -2.49 5.36 -1.95
CA GLU A 114 -2.21 4.42 -0.87
C GLU A 114 -1.30 5.05 0.20
N ASN A 115 -1.83 5.11 1.41
CA ASN A 115 -1.10 5.41 2.63
C ASN A 115 -1.83 4.72 3.78
N GLY A 116 -1.08 4.20 4.75
CA GLY A 116 -1.71 3.55 5.90
C GLY A 116 -0.69 3.00 6.88
N LEU A 117 -1.16 2.71 8.08
CA LEU A 117 -0.37 2.08 9.12
C LEU A 117 -0.88 0.66 9.33
N GLY A 118 -0.03 -0.32 9.07
CA GLY A 118 -0.30 -1.69 9.46
C GLY A 118 0.07 -1.88 10.93
N ALA A 119 -0.88 -2.27 11.76
CA ALA A 119 -0.66 -2.56 13.18
C ALA A 119 -1.43 -3.82 13.58
N THR A 120 -1.05 -4.42 14.71
CA THR A 120 -1.84 -5.51 15.30
C THR A 120 -3.06 -4.95 16.01
N ASP A 121 -4.25 -5.20 15.48
CA ASP A 121 -5.49 -4.90 16.20
C ASP A 121 -5.62 -5.84 17.41
N ARG A 122 -5.43 -5.33 18.63
CA ARG A 122 -5.74 -6.08 19.84
C ARG A 122 -7.24 -6.00 20.13
N LEU A 123 -8.00 -7.00 19.68
CA LEU A 123 -9.19 -7.40 20.42
C LEU A 123 -8.72 -8.18 21.65
N VAL A 124 -9.46 -8.15 22.76
CA VAL A 124 -9.05 -8.73 24.06
C VAL A 124 -9.00 -10.27 23.98
N SER A 125 -8.04 -10.86 23.28
CA SER A 125 -7.61 -12.28 23.37
C SER A 125 -6.57 -12.58 22.27
N ALA A 126 -5.39 -13.05 22.67
CA ALA A 126 -4.26 -13.36 21.80
C ALA A 126 -4.35 -14.76 21.17
N SER A 127 -3.95 -14.92 19.90
CA SER A 127 -3.01 -15.94 19.38
C SER A 127 -2.85 -15.84 17.84
N SER A 128 -1.74 -16.42 17.32
CA SER A 128 -1.21 -16.54 15.92
C SER A 128 -2.18 -16.40 14.72
N GLY A 129 -1.85 -15.79 13.57
CA GLY A 129 -0.62 -15.18 13.06
C GLY A 129 -0.51 -15.18 11.52
N GLU A 130 -1.11 -14.20 10.80
CA GLU A 130 -0.86 -13.70 9.41
C GLU A 130 -1.92 -12.68 8.89
N MET A 131 -3.07 -12.54 9.55
CA MET A 131 -4.02 -11.42 9.58
C MET A 131 -3.73 -10.52 10.80
N ARG A 132 -2.54 -10.58 11.38
CA ARG A 132 -2.13 -9.70 12.49
C ARG A 132 -1.96 -8.27 12.02
N LYS A 133 -1.29 -8.05 10.90
CA LYS A 133 -1.06 -6.71 10.35
C LYS A 133 -2.29 -6.22 9.59
N ARG A 134 -3.07 -5.32 10.19
CA ARG A 134 -4.33 -4.82 9.61
C ARG A 134 -4.23 -3.33 9.30
N TYR A 135 -4.71 -2.95 8.12
CA TYR A 135 -4.68 -1.57 7.62
C TYR A 135 -6.05 -0.91 7.57
N GLY A 136 -7.12 -1.69 7.45
CA GLY A 136 -8.47 -1.17 7.25
C GLY A 136 -9.05 -0.42 8.44
N LEU A 137 -9.97 0.51 8.17
CA LEU A 137 -10.82 1.19 9.17
C LEU A 137 -11.85 0.25 9.79
N ILE A 138 -12.15 -0.86 9.12
CA ILE A 138 -13.08 -1.90 9.55
C ILE A 138 -12.26 -3.15 9.88
N HIS A 139 -12.48 -3.68 11.07
CA HIS A 139 -11.95 -4.97 11.48
C HIS A 139 -12.86 -6.08 10.96
N VAL A 140 -12.27 -7.14 10.40
CA VAL A 140 -12.99 -8.35 9.99
C VAL A 140 -12.60 -9.47 10.92
N ALA A 141 -13.58 -10.06 11.61
CA ALA A 141 -13.39 -11.12 12.59
C ALA A 141 -13.07 -12.47 11.89
N CYS A 142 -11.84 -12.57 11.42
CA CYS A 142 -11.29 -13.71 10.71
C CYS A 142 -9.78 -13.80 10.98
N ASP A 143 -9.30 -15.00 11.25
CA ASP A 143 -7.87 -15.33 11.35
C ASP A 143 -7.30 -15.69 9.97
N ASP A 144 -6.01 -16.00 9.95
CA ASP A 144 -5.25 -16.30 8.73
C ASP A 144 -5.52 -17.70 8.17
N GLN A 145 -6.18 -18.56 8.94
CA GLN A 145 -6.69 -19.84 8.47
C GLN A 145 -8.12 -19.72 7.92
N GLY A 146 -8.63 -18.49 7.78
CA GLY A 146 -9.99 -18.22 7.33
C GLY A 146 -11.05 -18.51 8.39
N ARG A 147 -10.66 -18.73 9.66
CA ARG A 147 -11.58 -19.08 10.73
C ARG A 147 -12.04 -17.82 11.45
N GLY A 148 -13.35 -17.70 11.66
CA GLY A 148 -13.96 -16.59 12.39
C GLY A 148 -15.41 -16.38 11.98
N THR A 149 -16.07 -15.40 12.58
CA THR A 149 -17.48 -15.10 12.30
C THR A 149 -17.69 -14.29 11.03
N MET A 150 -16.60 -13.80 10.40
CA MET A 150 -16.64 -12.87 9.26
C MET A 150 -17.39 -11.56 9.56
N GLU A 151 -17.66 -11.28 10.84
CA GLU A 151 -18.31 -10.06 11.27
C GLU A 151 -17.43 -8.85 11.01
N TRP A 152 -18.08 -7.77 10.56
CA TRP A 152 -17.43 -6.50 10.31
C TRP A 152 -17.65 -5.57 11.51
N ARG A 153 -16.55 -5.09 12.09
CA ARG A 153 -16.57 -4.23 13.28
C ARG A 153 -15.85 -2.93 12.97
N ARG A 154 -16.54 -1.80 13.18
CA ARG A 154 -15.94 -0.47 13.00
C ARG A 154 -14.87 -0.25 14.06
N LYS A 155 -13.67 0.17 13.66
CA LYS A 155 -12.61 0.56 14.58
C LYS A 155 -12.84 1.99 15.08
N ARG A 156 -12.11 2.42 16.11
CA ARG A 156 -12.09 3.85 16.51
C ARG A 156 -11.68 4.76 15.35
N SER A 157 -10.70 4.34 14.55
CA SER A 157 -10.24 5.08 13.36
C SER A 157 -11.33 5.27 12.31
N PHE A 158 -12.34 4.40 12.24
CA PHE A 158 -13.49 4.58 11.35
C PHE A 158 -14.26 5.86 11.68
N HIS A 159 -14.55 6.08 12.97
CA HIS A 159 -15.32 7.24 13.41
C HIS A 159 -14.54 8.54 13.23
N TRP A 160 -13.26 8.52 13.60
CA TRP A 160 -12.36 9.64 13.36
C TRP A 160 -12.26 10.00 11.88
N TYR A 161 -12.05 9.00 11.00
CA TYR A 161 -11.94 9.27 9.56
C TYR A 161 -13.27 9.74 8.94
N ARG A 162 -14.41 9.28 9.46
CA ARG A 162 -15.73 9.79 9.08
C ARG A 162 -15.87 11.27 9.40
N GLU A 163 -15.45 11.70 10.58
CA GLU A 163 -15.49 13.10 11.01
C GLU A 163 -14.51 13.98 10.23
N LEU A 164 -13.32 13.47 9.94
CA LEU A 164 -12.35 14.12 9.06
C LEU A 164 -12.94 14.39 7.66
N ILE A 165 -13.60 13.40 7.06
CA ILE A 165 -14.25 13.56 5.75
C ILE A 165 -15.40 14.56 5.86
N ALA A 166 -16.26 14.44 6.88
CA ALA A 166 -17.41 15.31 7.06
C ALA A 166 -17.02 16.79 7.26
N SER A 167 -15.86 17.04 7.87
CA SER A 167 -15.30 18.38 8.07
C SER A 167 -14.45 18.87 6.88
N ASN A 168 -14.34 18.09 5.80
CA ASN A 168 -13.45 18.37 4.67
C ASN A 168 -11.99 18.65 5.13
N GLY A 169 -11.51 17.91 6.12
CA GLY A 169 -10.16 18.04 6.66
C GLY A 169 -9.97 19.17 7.68
N ALA A 170 -11.02 19.90 8.07
CA ALA A 170 -10.90 20.99 9.04
C ALA A 170 -10.74 20.49 10.48
N ASP A 171 -11.30 19.33 10.81
CA ASP A 171 -11.17 18.71 12.13
C ASP A 171 -10.25 17.48 12.05
N LEU A 172 -9.09 17.59 12.69
CA LEU A 172 -8.09 16.51 12.77
C LEU A 172 -8.24 15.67 14.05
N GLY A 173 -9.23 15.96 14.92
CA GLY A 173 -9.52 15.24 16.14
C GLY A 173 -8.52 15.49 17.27
N ALA A 174 -8.16 16.76 17.50
CA ALA A 174 -7.29 17.20 18.60
C ALA A 174 -8.00 17.19 19.96
#